data_AF-A0A7R9QML3-F1
#
_entry.id   AF-A0A7R9QML3-F1
#
_cell.length_a   1.000
_cell.length_b   1.000
_cell.length_c   1.000
_cell.angle_alpha   90.00
_cell.angle_beta   90.00
_cell.angle_gamma   90.00
#
_symmetry.space_group_name_H-M   'P 1'
#
loop_
_entity.id
_entity.type
_entity.pdbx_description
1 polymer ?
#
loop_
_entity_poly.entity_id
_entity_poly.type
_entity_poly.pdbx_seq_one_letter_code
_entity_poly.pdbx_strand_id
1 'polypeptide(L)'
;LQCCDPYIQDQYDNLSAQSHRGIEFLDKYGQFIKERATIETEYASKLRRLVKSHQTKKRDDEENQLTVCKAFAMMTQEVTDLAGQHELIAENMSAQIVKEIAILLKELKDERKRYLSEGAKNQTALHTALTALDKAKKAYEKAYKEAEKAEDNYKKADADLNLSRAEVEKARMI
;
A
#
# COMPACT_ATOMS: atom_id res chain seq x y z
N LEU A 1 1.67 1.85 35.21
CA LEU A 1 1.63 2.39 33.82
C LEU A 1 1.90 1.26 32.84
N GLN A 2 0.93 0.35 32.76
CA GLN A 2 0.75 -0.61 31.69
C GLN A 2 -0.42 -0.04 30.87
N CYS A 3 -0.18 1.12 30.24
CA CYS A 3 -1.22 1.87 29.51
C CYS A 3 -0.96 1.88 27.99
N CYS A 4 0.02 1.14 27.52
CA CYS A 4 0.23 0.88 26.10
C CYS A 4 0.36 -0.63 25.95
N ASP A 5 -0.78 -1.30 25.77
CA ASP A 5 -0.80 -2.66 25.25
C ASP A 5 -0.05 -2.63 23.90
N PRO A 6 1.03 -3.43 23.72
CA PRO A 6 1.76 -3.48 22.45
C PRO A 6 0.88 -3.89 21.26
N TYR A 7 -0.28 -4.52 21.50
CA TYR A 7 -1.26 -4.83 20.46
C TYR A 7 -2.01 -3.60 19.92
N ILE A 8 -1.96 -2.47 20.65
CA ILE A 8 -2.58 -1.18 20.29
C ILE A 8 -1.49 -0.14 19.98
N GLN A 9 -0.31 -0.58 19.53
CA GLN A 9 0.60 0.32 18.85
C GLN A 9 -0.01 0.68 17.48
N ASP A 10 0.23 1.91 17.02
CA ASP A 10 -0.20 2.36 15.70
C ASP A 10 0.28 1.36 14.67
N GLN A 11 -0.65 0.69 13.96
CA GLN A 11 -0.39 -0.41 13.03
C GLN A 11 0.41 0.03 11.78
N TYR A 12 1.24 1.06 11.90
CA TYR A 12 1.99 1.74 10.86
C TYR A 12 2.84 0.77 10.04
N ASP A 13 3.62 -0.11 10.67
CA ASP A 13 4.46 -1.07 9.95
C ASP A 13 3.63 -2.09 9.16
N ASN A 14 2.54 -2.56 9.76
CA ASN A 14 1.60 -3.48 9.10
C ASN A 14 0.91 -2.81 7.91
N LEU A 15 0.46 -1.55 8.06
CA LEU A 15 -0.14 -0.76 6.99
C LEU A 15 0.87 -0.42 5.89
N SER A 16 2.12 -0.13 6.25
CA SER A 16 3.22 0.11 5.31
C SER A 16 3.51 -1.13 4.46
N ALA A 17 3.56 -2.31 5.08
CA ALA A 17 3.76 -3.58 4.39
C ALA A 17 2.54 -3.95 3.53
N GLN A 18 1.33 -3.82 4.06
CA GLN A 18 0.09 -4.17 3.35
C GLN A 18 -0.13 -3.28 2.12
N SER A 19 0.06 -1.96 2.26
CA SER A 19 -0.03 -1.03 1.12
C SER A 19 1.01 -1.33 0.03
N HIS A 20 2.21 -1.75 0.41
CA HIS A 20 3.24 -2.16 -0.56
C HIS A 20 2.81 -3.40 -1.35
N ARG A 21 2.36 -4.46 -0.66
CA ARG A 21 1.88 -5.70 -1.30
C ARG A 21 0.71 -5.44 -2.25
N GLY A 22 -0.21 -4.54 -1.89
CA GLY A 22 -1.31 -4.15 -2.76
C GLY A 22 -0.83 -3.52 -4.07
N ILE A 23 0.16 -2.62 -4.00
CA ILE A 23 0.78 -2.00 -5.18
C ILE A 23 1.49 -3.06 -6.04
N GLU A 24 2.26 -3.97 -5.43
CA GLU A 24 2.94 -5.04 -6.16
C GLU A 24 1.95 -5.99 -6.86
N PHE A 25 0.83 -6.30 -6.22
CA PHE A 25 -0.21 -7.13 -6.82
C PHE A 25 -0.85 -6.43 -8.03
N LEU A 26 -1.19 -5.14 -7.89
CA LEU A 26 -1.78 -4.38 -8.98
C LEU A 26 -0.81 -4.24 -10.17
N ASP A 27 0.49 -4.10 -9.92
CA ASP A 27 1.54 -4.06 -10.95
C ASP A 27 1.63 -5.39 -11.70
N LYS A 28 1.63 -6.52 -10.97
CA LYS A 28 1.57 -7.87 -11.55
C LYS A 28 0.29 -8.07 -12.39
N TYR A 29 -0.84 -7.60 -11.90
CA TYR A 29 -2.11 -7.67 -12.65
C TYR A 29 -2.05 -6.85 -13.95
N GLY A 30 -1.53 -5.63 -13.90
CA GLY A 30 -1.34 -4.80 -15.09
C GLY A 30 -0.43 -5.45 -16.12
N GLN A 31 0.68 -6.06 -15.67
CA GLN A 31 1.60 -6.79 -16.53
C GLN A 31 0.94 -8.02 -17.18
N PHE A 32 0.15 -8.78 -16.41
CA PHE A 32 -0.62 -9.91 -16.92
C PHE A 32 -1.58 -9.50 -18.06
N ILE A 33 -2.35 -8.42 -17.87
CA ILE A 33 -3.27 -7.94 -18.92
C ILE A 33 -2.51 -7.45 -20.16
N LYS A 34 -1.35 -6.82 -19.99
CA LYS A 34 -0.48 -6.40 -21.09
C LYS A 34 0.05 -7.59 -21.91
N GLU A 35 0.46 -8.66 -21.23
CA GLU A 35 0.89 -9.91 -21.88
C GLU A 35 -0.27 -10.56 -22.62
N ARG A 36 -1.46 -10.61 -22.01
CA ARG A 36 -2.67 -11.07 -22.68
C ARG A 36 -2.96 -10.28 -23.95
N ALA A 37 -2.94 -8.95 -23.91
CA ALA A 37 -3.17 -8.10 -25.09
C ALA A 37 -2.13 -8.37 -26.21
N THR A 38 -0.90 -8.69 -25.84
CA THR A 38 0.15 -9.09 -26.79
C THR A 38 -0.19 -10.40 -27.49
N ILE A 39 -0.68 -11.40 -26.75
CA ILE A 39 -1.13 -12.70 -27.30
C ILE A 39 -2.28 -12.49 -28.30
N GLU A 40 -3.27 -11.66 -27.96
CA GLU A 40 -4.41 -11.35 -28.84
C GLU A 40 -3.94 -10.69 -30.15
N THR A 41 -3.00 -9.74 -30.06
CA THR A 41 -2.40 -9.07 -31.22
C THR A 41 -1.63 -10.05 -32.10
N GLU A 42 -0.83 -10.95 -31.50
CA GLU A 42 -0.11 -11.97 -32.23
C GLU A 42 -1.04 -12.96 -32.93
N TYR A 43 -2.11 -13.37 -32.26
CA TYR A 43 -3.10 -14.28 -32.82
C TYR A 43 -3.78 -13.67 -34.06
N ALA A 44 -4.28 -12.44 -33.94
CA ALA A 44 -4.84 -11.69 -35.06
C ALA A 44 -3.85 -11.56 -36.23
N SER A 45 -2.59 -11.21 -35.95
CA SER A 45 -1.54 -11.10 -36.97
C SER A 45 -1.29 -12.43 -37.69
N LYS A 46 -1.25 -13.55 -36.95
CA LYS A 46 -1.07 -14.89 -37.50
C LYS A 46 -2.26 -15.30 -38.37
N LEU A 47 -3.50 -14.99 -37.97
CA LEU A 47 -4.70 -15.22 -38.78
C LEU A 47 -4.68 -14.41 -40.09
N ARG A 48 -4.34 -13.11 -40.04
CA ARG A 48 -4.23 -12.29 -41.25
C ARG A 48 -3.17 -12.81 -42.22
N ARG A 49 -2.03 -13.27 -41.71
CA ARG A 49 -0.97 -13.90 -42.52
C ARG A 49 -1.46 -15.19 -43.17
N LEU A 50 -2.19 -16.02 -42.42
CA LEU A 50 -2.76 -17.27 -42.91
C LEU A 50 -3.74 -17.02 -44.07
N VAL A 51 -4.66 -16.08 -43.92
CA VAL A 51 -5.60 -15.70 -44.99
C VAL A 51 -4.83 -15.20 -46.21
N LYS A 52 -3.88 -14.28 -46.01
CA LYS A 52 -3.07 -13.72 -47.10
C LYS A 52 -2.24 -14.77 -47.85
N SER A 53 -1.77 -15.82 -47.19
CA SER A 53 -1.00 -16.90 -47.85
C SER A 53 -1.87 -17.85 -48.67
N HIS A 54 -3.16 -17.96 -48.34
CA HIS A 54 -4.12 -18.83 -49.02
C HIS A 54 -5.03 -18.09 -50.01
N GLN A 55 -5.01 -16.75 -50.01
CA GLN A 55 -5.61 -15.96 -51.08
C GLN A 55 -4.83 -16.16 -52.38
N THR A 56 -5.42 -16.92 -53.30
CA THR A 56 -4.90 -17.11 -54.65
C THR A 56 -4.85 -15.77 -55.39
N LYS A 57 -3.67 -15.36 -55.87
CA LYS A 57 -3.51 -14.16 -56.71
C LYS A 57 -4.45 -14.25 -57.91
N LYS A 58 -5.33 -13.25 -58.09
CA LYS A 58 -6.26 -13.03 -59.22
C LYS A 58 -6.48 -14.30 -60.08
N ARG A 59 -7.36 -15.18 -59.63
CA ARG A 59 -7.91 -16.25 -60.47
C ARG A 59 -8.89 -15.63 -61.45
N ASP A 60 -8.84 -16.06 -62.72
CA ASP A 60 -9.75 -15.62 -63.77
C ASP A 60 -11.22 -15.64 -63.29
N ASP A 61 -12.01 -14.69 -63.77
CA ASP A 61 -13.41 -14.47 -63.37
C ASP A 61 -14.29 -15.74 -63.47
N GLU A 62 -13.88 -16.76 -64.26
CA GLU A 62 -14.57 -18.04 -64.41
C GLU A 62 -14.38 -18.99 -63.22
N GLU A 63 -13.19 -19.11 -62.61
CA GLU A 63 -12.95 -19.98 -61.45
C GLU A 63 -13.63 -19.45 -60.17
N ASN A 64 -13.83 -18.13 -60.11
CA ASN A 64 -14.57 -17.46 -59.05
C ASN A 64 -16.10 -17.71 -59.12
N GLN A 65 -16.61 -18.33 -60.20
CA GLN A 65 -18.02 -18.68 -60.30
C GLN A 65 -18.37 -20.00 -59.61
N LEU A 66 -17.39 -20.89 -59.41
CA LEU A 66 -17.60 -22.18 -58.75
C LEU A 66 -18.05 -22.02 -57.30
N THR A 67 -19.12 -22.72 -56.91
CA THR A 67 -19.69 -22.66 -55.55
C THR A 67 -18.66 -23.01 -54.48
N VAL A 68 -17.74 -23.95 -54.75
CA VAL A 68 -16.66 -24.34 -53.83
C VAL A 68 -15.65 -23.22 -53.61
N CYS A 69 -15.30 -22.46 -54.65
CA CYS A 69 -14.40 -21.32 -54.55
C CYS A 69 -15.04 -20.19 -53.73
N LYS A 70 -16.34 -19.92 -53.96
CA LYS A 70 -17.12 -18.94 -53.17
C LYS A 70 -17.20 -19.32 -51.70
N ALA A 71 -17.48 -20.59 -51.40
CA ALA A 71 -17.52 -21.09 -50.03
C ALA A 71 -16.17 -20.92 -49.31
N PHE A 72 -15.06 -21.21 -50.00
CA PHE A 72 -13.73 -20.98 -49.45
C PHE A 72 -13.44 -19.49 -49.23
N ALA A 73 -13.81 -18.61 -50.18
CA ALA A 73 -13.67 -17.17 -50.03
C ALA A 73 -14.43 -16.64 -48.80
N MET A 74 -15.68 -17.08 -48.60
CA MET A 74 -16.46 -16.76 -47.40
C MET A 74 -15.75 -17.21 -46.12
N MET A 75 -15.23 -18.44 -46.07
CA MET A 75 -14.47 -18.92 -44.91
C MET A 75 -13.22 -18.07 -44.63
N THR A 76 -12.49 -17.64 -45.65
CA THR A 76 -11.32 -16.76 -45.46
C THR A 76 -11.70 -15.34 -45.00
N GLN A 77 -12.89 -14.87 -45.38
CA GLN A 77 -13.44 -13.60 -44.89
C GLN A 77 -13.78 -13.71 -43.39
N GLU A 78 -14.45 -14.78 -42.96
CA GLU A 78 -14.74 -15.01 -41.54
C GLU A 78 -13.47 -15.05 -40.67
N VAL A 79 -12.39 -15.67 -41.15
CA VAL A 79 -11.10 -15.65 -40.46
C VAL A 79 -10.48 -14.25 -40.39
N THR A 80 -10.70 -13.43 -41.42
CA THR A 80 -10.26 -12.02 -41.43
C THR A 80 -11.05 -11.18 -40.42
N ASP A 81 -12.36 -11.40 -40.33
CA ASP A 81 -13.23 -10.70 -39.40
C ASP A 81 -12.92 -11.10 -37.95
N LEU A 82 -12.67 -12.40 -37.69
CA LEU A 82 -12.18 -12.90 -36.41
C LEU A 82 -10.87 -12.21 -36.00
N ALA A 83 -9.90 -12.10 -36.91
CA ALA A 83 -8.65 -11.40 -36.63
C ALA A 83 -8.88 -9.94 -36.23
N GLY A 84 -9.82 -9.24 -36.89
CA GLY A 84 -10.21 -7.88 -36.52
C GLY A 84 -10.84 -7.78 -35.12
N GLN A 85 -11.66 -8.75 -34.73
CA GLN A 85 -12.23 -8.80 -33.38
C GLN A 85 -11.15 -8.98 -32.31
N HIS A 86 -10.16 -9.85 -32.55
CA HIS A 86 -9.04 -10.05 -31.63
C HIS A 86 -8.14 -8.81 -31.51
N GLU A 87 -7.91 -8.07 -32.60
CA GLU A 87 -7.24 -6.76 -32.55
C GLU A 87 -8.00 -5.76 -31.69
N LEU A 88 -9.32 -5.63 -31.87
CA LEU A 88 -10.15 -4.74 -31.06
C LEU A 88 -10.11 -5.11 -29.57
N ILE A 89 -10.11 -6.40 -29.25
CA ILE A 89 -9.95 -6.91 -27.89
C ILE A 89 -8.60 -6.48 -27.29
N ALA A 90 -7.51 -6.61 -28.05
CA ALA A 90 -6.17 -6.20 -27.63
C ALA A 90 -6.05 -4.68 -27.42
N GLU A 91 -6.61 -3.90 -28.33
CA GLU A 91 -6.66 -2.43 -28.26
C GLU A 91 -7.43 -1.97 -27.03
N ASN A 92 -8.60 -2.55 -26.77
CA ASN A 92 -9.42 -2.22 -25.60
C ASN A 92 -8.70 -2.57 -24.29
N MET A 93 -8.07 -3.74 -24.20
CA MET A 93 -7.25 -4.09 -23.04
C MET A 93 -6.12 -3.09 -22.81
N SER A 94 -5.42 -2.69 -23.87
CA SER A 94 -4.31 -1.75 -23.77
C SER A 94 -4.76 -0.35 -23.38
N ALA A 95 -5.80 0.17 -24.04
CA ALA A 95 -6.25 1.55 -23.91
C ALA A 95 -7.10 1.81 -22.67
N GLN A 96 -7.94 0.85 -22.27
CA GLN A 96 -8.91 1.04 -21.18
C GLN A 96 -8.50 0.37 -19.86
N ILE A 97 -7.64 -0.65 -19.91
CA ILE A 97 -7.25 -1.40 -18.71
C ILE A 97 -5.80 -1.15 -18.35
N VAL A 98 -4.84 -1.47 -19.23
CA VAL A 98 -3.40 -1.31 -18.94
C VAL A 98 -3.05 0.16 -18.64
N LYS A 99 -3.58 1.09 -19.43
CA LYS A 99 -3.38 2.53 -19.22
C LYS A 99 -3.90 3.00 -17.85
N GLU A 100 -5.13 2.64 -17.50
CA GLU A 100 -5.77 3.08 -16.25
C GLU A 100 -5.10 2.43 -15.03
N ILE A 101 -4.68 1.17 -15.12
CA ILE A 101 -3.85 0.53 -14.08
C ILE A 101 -2.53 1.28 -13.90
N ALA A 102 -1.87 1.71 -14.97
CA ALA A 102 -0.61 2.44 -14.88
C ALA A 102 -0.78 3.82 -14.21
N ILE A 103 -1.89 4.51 -14.48
CA ILE A 103 -2.25 5.78 -13.82
C ILE A 103 -2.48 5.53 -12.33
N LEU A 104 -3.35 4.57 -11.98
CA LEU A 104 -3.67 4.23 -10.60
C LEU A 104 -2.43 3.79 -9.81
N LEU A 105 -1.54 3.00 -10.41
CA LEU A 105 -0.27 2.58 -9.78
C LEU A 105 0.61 3.77 -9.42
N LYS A 106 0.68 4.78 -10.29
CA LYS A 106 1.45 5.99 -10.03
C LYS A 106 0.85 6.77 -8.85
N GLU A 107 -0.46 6.98 -8.89
CA GLU A 107 -1.19 7.67 -7.82
C GLU A 107 -1.02 6.98 -6.47
N LEU A 108 -1.22 5.66 -6.40
CA LEU A 108 -1.05 4.89 -5.17
C LEU A 108 0.38 4.92 -4.64
N LYS A 109 1.40 4.91 -5.52
CA LYS A 109 2.81 5.04 -5.11
C LYS A 109 3.10 6.41 -4.51
N ASP A 110 2.58 7.47 -5.13
CA ASP A 110 2.76 8.85 -4.66
C ASP A 110 2.01 9.11 -3.35
N GLU A 111 0.77 8.66 -3.23
CA GLU A 111 -0.02 8.74 -2.00
C GLU A 111 0.62 7.95 -0.86
N ARG A 112 1.05 6.71 -1.11
CA ARG A 112 1.75 5.89 -0.12
C ARG A 112 2.99 6.61 0.40
N LYS A 113 3.79 7.20 -0.50
CA LYS A 113 4.98 7.96 -0.10
C LYS A 113 4.63 9.15 0.79
N ARG A 114 3.58 9.91 0.45
CA ARG A 114 3.11 11.04 1.25
C ARG A 114 2.70 10.59 2.65
N TYR A 115 1.80 9.60 2.75
CA TYR A 115 1.28 9.15 4.04
C TYR A 115 2.33 8.49 4.92
N LEU A 116 3.29 7.74 4.35
CA LEU A 116 4.37 7.18 5.15
C LEU A 116 5.31 8.26 5.69
N SER A 117 5.59 9.31 4.92
CA SER A 117 6.38 10.46 5.39
C SER A 117 5.69 11.18 6.55
N GLU A 118 4.39 11.42 6.45
CA GLU A 118 3.59 12.01 7.53
C GLU A 118 3.53 11.10 8.77
N GLY A 119 3.30 9.81 8.58
CA GLY A 119 3.28 8.84 9.67
C GLY A 119 4.63 8.75 10.39
N ALA A 120 5.76 8.80 9.67
CA ALA A 120 7.09 8.80 10.28
C ALA A 120 7.34 10.05 11.15
N LYS A 121 6.84 11.23 10.72
CA LYS A 121 6.86 12.46 11.54
C LYS A 121 6.04 12.27 12.82
N ASN A 122 4.83 11.72 12.70
CA ASN A 122 3.95 11.48 13.85
C ASN A 122 4.55 10.45 14.82
N GLN A 123 5.17 9.38 14.33
CA GLN A 123 5.86 8.41 15.17
C GLN A 123 7.04 9.03 15.93
N THR A 124 7.82 9.89 15.26
CA THR A 124 8.91 10.62 15.91
C THR A 124 8.40 11.56 17.01
N ALA A 125 7.31 12.28 16.74
CA ALA A 125 6.67 13.16 17.71
C ALA A 125 6.12 12.38 18.92
N LEU A 126 5.45 11.25 18.66
CA LEU A 126 4.93 10.36 19.70
C LEU A 126 6.05 9.79 20.57
N HIS A 127 7.13 9.30 19.95
CA HIS A 127 8.29 8.78 20.67
C HIS A 127 8.94 9.85 21.58
N THR A 128 9.03 11.08 21.07
CA THR A 128 9.54 12.22 21.84
C THR A 128 8.64 12.53 23.04
N ALA A 129 7.32 12.57 22.85
CA ALA A 129 6.35 12.81 23.91
C ALA A 129 6.36 11.70 24.98
N LEU A 130 6.44 10.43 24.58
CA LEU A 130 6.56 9.29 25.49
C LEU A 130 7.85 9.35 26.32
N THR A 131 8.97 9.73 25.69
CA THR A 131 10.24 9.90 26.39
C THR A 131 10.18 11.04 27.41
N ALA A 132 9.54 12.16 27.06
CA ALA A 132 9.34 13.27 27.98
C ALA A 132 8.42 12.88 29.16
N LEU A 133 7.36 12.13 28.89
CA LEU A 133 6.45 11.61 29.91
C LEU A 133 7.16 10.66 30.89
N ASP A 134 7.99 9.74 30.40
CA ASP A 134 8.75 8.83 31.27
C ASP A 134 9.73 9.58 32.18
N LYS A 135 10.40 10.62 31.65
CA LYS A 135 11.27 11.50 32.46
C LYS A 135 10.47 12.26 33.53
N ALA A 136 9.35 12.87 33.16
CA ALA A 136 8.49 13.61 34.08
C ALA A 136 7.94 12.71 35.19
N LYS A 137 7.52 11.49 34.83
CA LYS A 137 7.07 10.47 35.77
C LYS A 137 8.18 10.10 36.77
N LYS A 138 9.39 9.80 36.32
CA LYS A 138 10.52 9.47 37.20
C LYS A 138 10.86 10.61 38.16
N ALA A 139 10.84 11.85 37.66
CA ALA A 139 11.05 13.04 38.49
C ALA A 139 9.95 13.19 39.55
N TYR A 140 8.69 13.00 39.17
CA TYR A 140 7.56 13.01 40.10
C TYR A 140 7.67 11.91 41.16
N GLU A 141 7.96 10.67 40.77
CA GLU A 141 8.11 9.54 41.70
C GLU A 141 9.24 9.77 42.71
N LYS A 142 10.34 10.42 42.28
CA LYS A 142 11.43 10.80 43.18
C LYS A 142 10.99 11.89 44.17
N ALA A 143 10.41 12.97 43.67
CA ALA A 143 9.96 14.09 44.50
C ALA A 143 8.88 13.66 45.50
N TYR A 144 7.97 12.77 45.09
CA TYR A 144 6.94 12.20 45.94
C TYR A 144 7.55 11.41 47.10
N LYS A 145 8.52 10.51 46.84
CA LYS A 145 9.21 9.75 47.90
C LYS A 145 10.01 10.65 48.85
N GLU A 146 10.63 11.70 48.33
CA GLU A 146 11.34 12.69 49.16
C GLU A 146 10.37 13.43 50.08
N ALA A 147 9.18 13.81 49.58
CA ALA A 147 8.13 14.42 50.37
C ALA A 147 7.57 13.47 51.44
N GLU A 148 7.28 12.20 51.10
CA GLU A 148 6.84 11.20 52.09
C GLU A 148 7.87 11.03 53.21
N LYS A 149 9.17 10.99 52.87
CA LYS A 149 10.24 10.86 53.85
C LYS A 149 10.37 12.10 54.75
N ALA A 150 10.21 13.30 54.18
CA ALA A 150 10.21 14.54 54.95
C ALA A 150 9.03 14.59 55.93
N GLU A 151 7.83 14.19 55.48
CA GLU A 151 6.64 14.11 56.32
C GLU A 151 6.81 13.11 57.48
N ASP A 152 7.35 11.93 57.22
CA ASP A 152 7.64 10.93 58.26
C ASP A 152 8.69 11.42 59.27
N ASN A 153 9.72 12.14 58.82
CA ASN A 153 10.72 12.72 59.70
C ASN A 153 10.13 13.83 60.58
N TYR A 154 9.28 14.69 60.01
CA TYR A 154 8.58 15.72 60.76
C TYR A 154 7.68 15.10 61.84
N LYS A 155 6.86 14.09 61.49
CA LYS A 155 6.00 13.39 62.45
C LYS A 155 6.79 12.77 63.61
N LYS A 156 7.97 12.21 63.34
CA LYS A 156 8.86 11.66 64.39
C LYS A 156 9.44 12.77 65.27
N ALA A 157 9.87 13.88 64.68
CA ALA A 157 10.44 15.00 65.42
C ALA A 157 9.40 15.68 66.33
N ASP A 158 8.18 15.87 65.84
CA ASP A 158 7.06 16.47 66.60
C ASP A 158 6.64 15.61 67.81
N ALA A 159 6.77 14.28 67.69
CA ALA A 159 6.45 13.33 68.75
C ALA A 159 7.58 13.09 69.76
N ASP A 160 8.79 13.59 69.52
CA ASP A 160 9.95 13.38 70.41
C ASP A 160 10.01 14.44 71.51
N LEU A 161 9.69 14.05 72.75
CA LEU A 161 9.70 14.91 73.92
C LEU A 161 11.10 15.44 74.29
N ASN A 162 12.16 14.91 73.69
CA ASN A 162 13.54 15.32 73.95
C ASN A 162 14.07 16.38 72.98
N LEU A 163 13.33 16.69 71.90
CA LEU A 163 13.74 17.72 70.93
C LEU A 163 13.25 19.10 71.36
N SER A 164 14.06 20.13 71.09
CA SER A 164 13.66 21.50 71.35
C SER A 164 12.62 21.98 70.33
N ARG A 165 11.80 22.95 70.73
CA ARG A 165 10.79 23.55 69.85
C ARG A 165 11.38 24.14 68.56
N ALA A 166 12.63 24.60 68.60
CA ALA A 166 13.34 25.11 67.43
C ALA A 166 13.75 23.99 66.45
N GLU A 167 14.08 22.80 66.95
CA GLU A 167 14.43 21.64 66.14
C GLU A 167 13.20 21.03 65.46
N VAL A 168 12.07 20.99 66.16
CA VAL A 168 10.77 20.58 65.58
C VAL A 168 10.33 21.53 64.46
N GLU A 169 10.44 22.86 64.67
CA GLU A 169 10.07 23.84 63.65
C GLU A 169 11.00 23.81 62.43
N LYS A 170 12.27 23.46 62.62
CA LYS A 170 13.21 23.25 61.51
C LYS A 170 12.83 22.02 60.67
N ALA A 171 12.40 20.93 61.29
CA ALA A 171 11.92 19.74 60.59
C ALA A 171 10.60 19.98 59.83
N ARG A 172 9.81 20.98 60.25
CA ARG A 172 8.55 21.38 59.60
C ARG A 172 8.75 22.17 58.30
N MET A 173 9.89 22.85 58.16
CA MET A 173 10.21 23.69 57.00
C MET A 173 10.97 22.95 55.89
N ILE A 174 11.23 21.65 56.06
CA ILE A 174 11.96 20.77 55.14
C ILE A 174 10.96 19.80 54.50
#